data_AF-X1KVX7-F1
#
_entry.id   AF-X1KVX7-F1
#
_cell.length_a   1.000
_cell.length_b   1.000
_cell.length_c   1.000
_cell.angle_alpha   90.00
_cell.angle_beta   90.00
_cell.angle_gamma   90.00
#
_symmetry.space_group_name_H-M   'P 1'
#
loop_
_entity.id
_entity.type
_entity.pdbx_description
1 polymer ?
#
loop_
_entity_poly.entity_id
_entity_poly.type
_entity_poly.pdbx_seq_one_letter_code
_entity_poly.pdbx_strand_id
1 'polypeptide(L)'
;MEVHLFDTQSQQATFLECEKEKRGITTWGDEAFIFSHDAWLGHPRLLVCIERLFTLSPIARLGTIRHEAAHTVLHGAPIYYVFPIPPDCVKLAQAKGVSSVVLQQVLYYCAIAVKDFETTRLLLHQGYRECQVAFAEAQFTPDYEDRLAWLLAKEHPQTRLLFFTAQLKSLLLAWPLEVAGLFHLEKSTEAMLDYLEPEQ
;
A
#
# COMPACT_ATOMS: atom_id res chain seq x y z
N MET A 1 12.61 8.79 15.20
CA MET A 1 12.18 8.64 13.81
C MET A 1 13.42 8.74 12.94
N GLU A 2 13.61 7.78 12.03
CA GLU A 2 14.73 7.79 11.07
C GLU A 2 14.19 8.01 9.65
N VAL A 3 14.99 8.62 8.79
CA VAL A 3 14.65 8.85 7.38
C VAL A 3 15.82 8.37 6.52
N HIS A 4 15.54 7.44 5.62
CA HIS A 4 16.49 6.90 4.66
C HIS A 4 16.08 7.37 3.27
N LEU A 5 17.03 7.98 2.55
CA LEU A 5 16.85 8.42 1.18
C LEU A 5 17.65 7.50 0.27
N PHE A 6 17.02 7.03 -0.79
CA PHE A 6 17.62 6.18 -1.82
C PHE A 6 17.46 6.87 -3.17
N ASP A 7 18.54 6.92 -3.95
CA ASP A 7 18.49 7.61 -5.24
C ASP A 7 17.62 6.83 -6.23
N THR A 8 17.69 5.50 -6.19
CA THR A 8 17.00 4.59 -7.12
C THR A 8 16.15 3.54 -6.43
N GLN A 9 15.15 3.02 -7.14
CA GLN A 9 14.30 1.93 -6.66
C GLN A 9 15.12 0.66 -6.31
N SER A 10 16.13 0.34 -7.11
CA SER A 10 16.99 -0.83 -6.87
C SER A 10 17.76 -0.76 -5.55
N GLN A 11 18.26 0.44 -5.17
CA GLN A 11 18.93 0.64 -3.90
C GLN A 11 17.98 0.43 -2.71
N GLN A 12 16.77 1.02 -2.79
CA GLN A 12 15.76 0.86 -1.76
C GLN A 12 15.34 -0.61 -1.62
N ALA A 13 15.08 -1.30 -2.73
CA ALA A 13 14.67 -2.71 -2.75
C ALA A 13 15.75 -3.61 -2.11
N THR A 14 17.01 -3.45 -2.52
CA THR A 14 18.14 -4.21 -1.94
C THR A 14 18.26 -3.99 -0.43
N PHE A 15 18.12 -2.73 0.02
CA PHE A 15 18.16 -2.40 1.44
C PHE A 15 17.02 -3.09 2.20
N LEU A 16 15.80 -3.04 1.65
CA LEU A 16 14.61 -3.61 2.29
C LEU A 16 14.68 -5.14 2.37
N GLU A 17 15.12 -5.80 1.30
CA GLU A 17 15.33 -7.25 1.27
C GLU A 17 16.31 -7.70 2.36
N CYS A 18 17.46 -7.03 2.46
CA CYS A 18 18.45 -7.30 3.51
C CYS A 18 17.86 -7.07 4.92
N GLU A 19 17.02 -6.06 5.11
CA GLU A 19 16.38 -5.79 6.40
C GLU A 19 15.32 -6.84 6.77
N LYS A 20 14.55 -7.31 5.78
CA LYS A 20 13.55 -8.38 5.94
C LYS A 20 14.22 -9.71 6.26
N GLU A 21 15.27 -10.07 5.53
CA GLU A 21 16.01 -11.32 5.73
C GLU A 21 16.57 -11.43 7.15
N LYS A 22 17.25 -10.38 7.63
CA LYS A 22 17.81 -10.31 9.00
C LYS A 22 16.76 -10.51 10.11
N ARG A 23 15.48 -10.28 9.80
CA ARG A 23 14.37 -10.28 10.77
C ARG A 23 13.35 -11.39 10.51
N GLY A 24 13.56 -12.23 9.49
CA GLY A 24 12.63 -13.29 9.12
C GLY A 24 11.27 -12.78 8.65
N ILE A 25 11.20 -11.59 8.06
CA ILE A 25 9.95 -11.03 7.50
C ILE A 25 9.71 -11.66 6.12
N THR A 26 8.52 -12.24 5.94
CA THR A 26 8.16 -13.01 4.74
C THR A 26 7.15 -12.31 3.83
N THR A 27 6.73 -11.08 4.14
CA THR A 27 5.80 -10.30 3.32
C THR A 27 6.48 -9.71 2.09
N TRP A 28 5.73 -9.60 1.00
CA TRP A 28 6.23 -9.11 -0.29
C TRP A 28 5.52 -7.83 -0.75
N GLY A 29 6.14 -7.12 -1.69
CA GLY A 29 5.53 -6.02 -2.45
C GLY A 29 5.89 -4.62 -1.95
N ASP A 30 6.53 -4.52 -0.79
CA ASP A 30 6.91 -3.24 -0.18
C ASP A 30 8.01 -2.50 -0.96
N GLU A 31 8.82 -3.26 -1.68
CA GLU A 31 9.89 -2.80 -2.55
C GLU A 31 9.36 -1.96 -3.72
N ALA A 32 8.07 -2.16 -4.05
CA ALA A 32 7.36 -1.43 -5.08
C ALA A 32 6.64 -0.19 -4.54
N PHE A 33 6.89 0.29 -3.32
CA PHE A 33 6.32 1.55 -2.83
C PHE A 33 7.24 2.77 -3.05
N ILE A 34 6.67 3.88 -3.52
CA ILE A 34 7.37 5.16 -3.76
C ILE A 34 8.02 5.65 -2.45
N PHE A 35 7.29 5.45 -1.36
CA PHE A 35 7.64 5.85 -0.02
C PHE A 35 7.06 4.77 0.89
N SER A 36 7.86 4.23 1.80
CA SER A 36 7.42 3.23 2.76
C SER A 36 7.80 3.63 4.17
N HIS A 37 7.04 3.09 5.14
CA HIS A 37 7.32 3.25 6.55
C HIS A 37 7.30 1.90 7.26
N ASP A 38 8.21 1.74 8.22
CA ASP A 38 8.21 0.58 9.10
C ASP A 38 8.53 1.00 10.54
N ALA A 39 8.27 0.09 11.48
CA ALA A 39 8.69 0.23 12.87
C ALA A 39 9.41 -1.02 13.38
N TRP A 40 10.10 -1.75 12.48
CA TRP A 40 10.67 -3.07 12.78
C TRP A 40 11.77 -3.01 13.84
N LEU A 41 12.43 -1.86 14.02
CA LEU A 41 13.44 -1.61 15.04
C LEU A 41 12.89 -1.05 16.35
N GLY A 42 11.56 -1.07 16.54
CA GLY A 42 10.91 -0.49 17.72
C GLY A 42 10.72 1.03 17.64
N HIS A 43 11.10 1.65 16.53
CA HIS A 43 10.89 3.07 16.26
C HIS A 43 10.53 3.28 14.77
N PRO A 44 9.76 4.33 14.44
CA PRO A 44 9.34 4.58 13.06
C PRO A 44 10.52 4.98 12.18
N ARG A 45 10.56 4.39 10.99
CA ARG A 45 11.49 4.69 9.90
C ARG A 45 10.71 5.02 8.64
N LEU A 46 11.21 6.00 7.90
CA LEU A 46 10.71 6.41 6.59
C LEU A 46 11.76 6.08 5.54
N LEU A 47 11.38 5.36 4.49
CA LEU A 47 12.23 4.98 3.38
C LEU A 47 11.69 5.64 2.11
N VAL A 48 12.53 6.43 1.45
CA VAL A 48 12.11 7.28 0.34
C VAL A 48 12.96 6.97 -0.89
N CYS A 49 12.33 6.57 -1.99
CA CYS A 49 12.99 6.52 -3.29
C CYS A 49 12.82 7.86 -4.00
N ILE A 50 13.93 8.57 -4.19
CA ILE A 50 13.96 9.90 -4.82
C ILE A 50 13.53 9.82 -6.27
N GLU A 51 14.05 8.86 -7.05
CA GLU A 51 13.65 8.61 -8.43
C GLU A 51 12.12 8.54 -8.59
N ARG A 52 11.45 7.75 -7.75
CA ARG A 52 9.98 7.59 -7.81
C ARG A 52 9.23 8.78 -7.23
N LEU A 53 9.74 9.39 -6.16
CA LEU A 53 9.13 10.60 -5.59
C LEU A 53 9.10 11.76 -6.60
N PHE A 54 10.07 11.79 -7.52
CA PHE A 54 10.18 12.83 -8.53
C PHE A 54 9.38 12.59 -9.81
N THR A 55 8.81 11.39 -10.02
CA THR A 55 7.81 11.16 -11.08
C THR A 55 6.48 11.84 -10.77
N LEU A 56 6.21 12.11 -9.48
CA LEU A 56 5.01 12.78 -9.01
C LEU A 56 5.06 14.30 -9.24
N SER A 57 3.88 14.89 -9.46
CA SER A 57 3.71 16.34 -9.44
C SER A 57 4.12 16.94 -8.08
N PRO A 58 4.52 18.22 -8.01
CA PRO A 58 4.96 18.84 -6.76
C PRO A 58 3.93 18.75 -5.62
N ILE A 59 2.64 18.84 -5.94
CA ILE A 59 1.55 18.75 -4.96
C ILE A 59 1.28 17.31 -4.51
N ALA A 60 1.34 16.34 -5.43
CA ALA A 60 1.23 14.92 -5.09
C ALA A 60 2.42 14.47 -4.22
N ARG A 61 3.63 14.94 -4.54
CA ARG A 61 4.84 14.71 -3.74
C ARG A 61 4.67 15.18 -2.30
N LEU A 62 4.17 16.40 -2.11
CA LEU A 62 3.88 16.93 -0.78
C LEU A 62 2.82 16.09 -0.05
N GLY A 63 1.84 15.59 -0.79
CA GLY A 63 0.83 14.65 -0.31
C GLY A 63 1.44 13.37 0.22
N THR A 64 2.27 12.70 -0.59
CA THR A 64 2.98 11.47 -0.21
C THR A 64 3.83 11.65 1.03
N ILE A 65 4.65 12.71 1.10
CA ILE A 65 5.51 12.98 2.27
C ILE A 65 4.67 13.15 3.54
N ARG A 66 3.57 13.91 3.48
CA ARG A 66 2.67 14.11 4.62
C ARG A 66 1.95 12.82 5.03
N HIS A 67 1.54 12.01 4.04
CA HIS A 67 0.92 10.71 4.25
C HIS A 67 1.83 9.81 5.08
N GLU A 68 3.07 9.65 4.63
CA GLU A 68 4.02 8.76 5.30
C GLU A 68 4.47 9.31 6.66
N ALA A 69 4.64 10.63 6.78
CA ALA A 69 4.86 11.26 8.09
C ALA A 69 3.71 10.99 9.07
N ALA A 70 2.45 11.04 8.63
CA ALA A 70 1.30 10.76 9.48
C ALA A 70 1.24 9.28 9.90
N HIS A 71 1.73 8.34 9.09
CA HIS A 71 1.91 6.96 9.55
C HIS A 71 2.87 6.84 10.73
N THR A 72 3.91 7.67 10.83
CA THR A 72 4.80 7.66 12.02
C THR A 72 4.09 8.12 13.29
N VAL A 73 3.07 8.97 13.15
CA VAL A 73 2.26 9.47 14.27
C VAL A 73 1.22 8.43 14.70
N LEU A 74 0.53 7.80 13.74
CA LEU A 74 -0.54 6.85 14.01
C LEU A 74 -0.05 5.41 14.24
N HIS A 75 0.96 4.97 13.48
CA HIS A 75 1.37 3.57 13.37
C HIS A 75 2.86 3.37 13.67
N GLY A 76 3.47 4.29 14.41
CA GLY A 76 4.90 4.32 14.70
C GLY A 76 5.40 3.25 15.68
N ALA A 77 4.55 2.33 16.12
CA ALA A 77 4.88 1.32 17.12
C ALA A 77 4.76 -0.12 16.55
N PRO A 78 5.58 -1.07 17.03
CA PRO A 78 5.55 -2.46 16.55
C PRO A 78 4.18 -3.15 16.67
N ILE A 79 3.35 -2.74 17.62
CA ILE A 79 2.03 -3.33 17.84
C ILE A 79 1.12 -3.22 16.59
N TYR A 80 1.33 -2.21 15.75
CA TYR A 80 0.61 -2.02 14.48
C TYR A 80 1.07 -2.96 13.36
N TYR A 81 1.97 -3.90 13.65
CA TYR A 81 2.49 -4.91 12.72
C TYR A 81 2.21 -6.34 13.22
N VAL A 82 1.54 -6.50 14.36
CA VAL A 82 1.25 -7.81 14.97
C VAL A 82 -0.25 -8.10 14.87
N PHE A 83 -0.64 -8.87 13.85
CA PHE A 83 -2.03 -9.25 13.62
C PHE A 83 -2.18 -10.77 13.67
N PRO A 84 -2.81 -11.34 14.72
CA PRO A 84 -3.12 -12.77 14.73
C PRO A 84 -4.24 -13.05 13.72
N ILE A 85 -4.01 -14.01 12.81
CA ILE A 85 -5.07 -14.50 11.93
C ILE A 85 -6.03 -15.35 12.78
N PRO A 86 -7.34 -15.03 12.84
CA PRO A 86 -8.30 -15.82 13.60
C PRO A 86 -8.32 -17.29 13.12
N PRO A 87 -8.40 -18.29 14.02
CA PRO A 87 -8.39 -19.71 13.64
C PRO A 87 -9.46 -20.09 12.62
N ASP A 88 -10.62 -19.45 12.66
CA ASP A 88 -11.70 -19.73 11.71
C ASP A 88 -11.41 -19.17 10.32
N CYS A 89 -10.66 -18.06 10.21
CA CYS A 89 -10.13 -17.59 8.93
C CYS A 89 -9.12 -18.58 8.34
N VAL A 90 -8.26 -19.17 9.18
CA VAL A 90 -7.30 -20.21 8.75
C VAL A 90 -8.03 -21.43 8.20
N LYS A 91 -9.04 -21.94 8.93
CA LYS A 91 -9.84 -23.10 8.48
C LYS A 91 -10.56 -22.80 7.17
N LEU A 92 -11.16 -21.62 7.04
CA LEU A 92 -11.85 -21.20 5.82
C LEU A 92 -10.89 -21.10 4.63
N ALA A 93 -9.72 -20.49 4.83
CA ALA A 93 -8.69 -20.38 3.80
C ALA A 93 -8.24 -21.76 3.32
N GLN A 94 -7.94 -22.68 4.24
CA GLN A 94 -7.56 -24.06 3.92
C GLN A 94 -8.66 -24.78 3.13
N ALA A 95 -9.93 -24.65 3.55
CA ALA A 95 -11.06 -25.25 2.85
C ALA A 95 -11.27 -24.69 1.42
N LYS A 96 -10.78 -23.47 1.15
CA LYS A 96 -10.78 -22.82 -0.16
C LYS A 96 -9.48 -23.01 -0.93
N GLY A 97 -8.56 -23.84 -0.43
CA GLY A 97 -7.27 -24.09 -1.05
C GLY A 97 -6.32 -22.89 -1.05
N VAL A 98 -6.50 -21.94 -0.13
CA VAL A 98 -5.61 -20.79 0.07
C VAL A 98 -4.51 -21.18 1.06
N SER A 99 -3.24 -21.01 0.65
CA SER A 99 -2.10 -21.32 1.52
C SER A 99 -2.00 -20.34 2.71
N SER A 100 -1.36 -20.77 3.80
CA SER A 100 -1.11 -19.90 4.96
C SER A 100 -0.30 -18.65 4.59
N VAL A 101 0.64 -18.80 3.64
CA VAL A 101 1.47 -17.71 3.15
C VAL A 101 0.64 -16.67 2.40
N VAL A 102 -0.25 -17.10 1.50
CA VAL A 102 -1.17 -16.20 0.80
C VAL A 102 -2.13 -15.54 1.78
N LEU A 103 -2.65 -16.28 2.77
CA LEU A 103 -3.52 -15.70 3.79
C LEU A 103 -2.80 -14.62 4.63
N GLN A 104 -1.53 -14.85 4.99
CA GLN A 104 -0.72 -13.87 5.69
C GLN A 104 -0.50 -12.60 4.84
N GLN A 105 -0.24 -12.77 3.55
CA GLN A 105 -0.08 -11.63 2.62
C GLN A 105 -1.40 -10.87 2.41
N VAL A 106 -2.56 -11.56 2.36
CA VAL A 106 -3.88 -10.91 2.31
C VAL A 106 -4.10 -10.06 3.56
N LEU A 107 -3.84 -10.62 4.75
CA LEU A 107 -3.95 -9.87 6.00
C LEU A 107 -3.02 -8.66 6.01
N TYR A 108 -1.80 -8.81 5.49
CA TYR A 108 -0.83 -7.73 5.38
C TYR A 108 -1.34 -6.58 4.49
N TYR A 109 -1.84 -6.87 3.29
CA TYR A 109 -2.42 -5.86 2.40
C TYR A 109 -3.66 -5.19 3.00
N CYS A 110 -4.54 -5.94 3.66
CA CYS A 110 -5.67 -5.36 4.39
C CYS A 110 -5.20 -4.40 5.49
N ALA A 111 -4.17 -4.78 6.26
CA ALA A 111 -3.64 -3.94 7.33
C ALA A 111 -3.03 -2.63 6.78
N ILE A 112 -2.27 -2.69 5.67
CA ILE A 112 -1.76 -1.49 5.01
C ILE A 112 -2.93 -0.60 4.56
N ALA A 113 -3.94 -1.17 3.90
CA ALA A 113 -5.04 -0.39 3.37
C ALA A 113 -5.86 0.31 4.47
N VAL A 114 -6.10 -0.36 5.61
CA VAL A 114 -6.73 0.27 6.78
C VAL A 114 -5.88 1.40 7.34
N LYS A 115 -4.55 1.22 7.41
CA LYS A 115 -3.63 2.25 7.87
C LYS A 115 -3.67 3.49 6.95
N ASP A 116 -3.72 3.30 5.64
CA ASP A 116 -3.79 4.40 4.67
C ASP A 116 -5.11 5.18 4.81
N PHE A 117 -6.23 4.49 5.07
CA PHE A 117 -7.50 5.12 5.41
C PHE A 117 -7.39 6.01 6.66
N GLU A 118 -6.80 5.51 7.74
CA GLU A 118 -6.65 6.26 9.00
C GLU A 118 -5.75 7.48 8.81
N THR A 119 -4.68 7.34 8.04
CA THR A 119 -3.77 8.42 7.68
C THR A 119 -4.45 9.52 6.86
N THR A 120 -5.15 9.17 5.77
CA THR A 120 -5.89 10.16 4.98
C THR A 120 -6.92 10.87 5.84
N ARG A 121 -7.67 10.13 6.68
CA ARG A 121 -8.67 10.71 7.58
C ARG A 121 -8.04 11.73 8.54
N LEU A 122 -6.90 11.39 9.15
CA LEU A 122 -6.17 12.33 10.03
C LEU A 122 -5.76 13.59 9.25
N LEU A 123 -5.17 13.43 8.07
CA LEU A 123 -4.64 14.55 7.29
C LEU A 123 -5.75 15.50 6.83
N LEU A 124 -6.91 14.98 6.45
CA LEU A 124 -8.09 15.79 6.14
C LEU A 124 -8.61 16.56 7.36
N HIS A 125 -8.62 15.92 8.54
CA HIS A 125 -8.97 16.59 9.79
C HIS A 125 -8.01 17.74 10.12
N GLN A 126 -6.73 17.59 9.77
CA GLN A 126 -5.71 18.65 9.92
C GLN A 126 -5.71 19.69 8.77
N GLY A 127 -6.63 19.58 7.81
CA GLY A 127 -6.79 20.54 6.72
C GLY A 127 -5.89 20.30 5.50
N TYR A 128 -5.12 19.21 5.47
CA TYR A 128 -4.27 18.85 4.32
C TYR A 128 -5.10 18.18 3.21
N ARG A 129 -5.86 18.98 2.45
CA ARG A 129 -6.82 18.46 1.45
C ARG A 129 -6.21 18.30 0.06
N GLU A 130 -5.82 19.41 -0.56
CA GLU A 130 -5.41 19.44 -1.98
C GLU A 130 -4.25 18.49 -2.28
N CYS A 131 -3.25 18.43 -1.39
CA CYS A 131 -2.13 17.51 -1.56
C CYS A 131 -2.52 16.03 -1.43
N GLN A 132 -3.53 15.71 -0.61
CA GLN A 132 -4.00 14.32 -0.47
C GLN A 132 -4.87 13.91 -1.66
N VAL A 133 -5.65 14.83 -2.23
CA VAL A 133 -6.35 14.60 -3.51
C VAL A 133 -5.35 14.30 -4.62
N ALA A 134 -4.35 15.16 -4.82
CA ALA A 134 -3.35 14.95 -5.86
C ALA A 134 -2.52 13.67 -5.65
N PHE A 135 -2.24 13.31 -4.40
CA PHE A 135 -1.59 12.04 -4.09
C PHE A 135 -2.49 10.85 -4.44
N ALA A 136 -3.77 10.89 -4.06
CA ALA A 136 -4.73 9.85 -4.42
C ALA A 136 -4.85 9.70 -5.94
N GLU A 137 -5.03 10.80 -6.70
CA GLU A 137 -5.11 10.76 -8.17
C GLU A 137 -3.89 10.05 -8.80
N ALA A 138 -2.70 10.28 -8.26
CA ALA A 138 -1.49 9.60 -8.73
C ALA A 138 -1.49 8.08 -8.45
N GLN A 139 -2.19 7.61 -7.41
CA GLN A 139 -2.33 6.17 -7.11
C GLN A 139 -3.38 5.45 -7.97
N PHE A 140 -4.26 6.19 -8.65
CA PHE A 140 -5.31 5.63 -9.53
C PHE A 140 -4.94 5.66 -11.01
N THR A 141 -3.72 6.10 -11.34
CA THR A 141 -3.22 6.10 -12.72
C THR A 141 -2.43 4.81 -12.93
N PRO A 142 -2.94 3.83 -13.70
CA PRO A 142 -2.28 2.55 -13.84
C PRO A 142 -1.04 2.67 -14.71
N ASP A 143 0.05 2.05 -14.27
CA ASP A 143 1.31 2.03 -15.01
C ASP A 143 1.55 0.68 -15.72
N TYR A 144 2.75 0.50 -16.27
CA TYR A 144 3.14 -0.75 -16.93
C TYR A 144 3.24 -1.93 -15.95
N GLU A 145 3.71 -1.68 -14.73
CA GLU A 145 3.87 -2.71 -13.70
C GLU A 145 2.50 -3.23 -13.25
N ASP A 146 1.51 -2.34 -13.10
CA ASP A 146 0.13 -2.71 -12.76
C ASP A 146 -0.49 -3.67 -13.79
N ARG A 147 -0.30 -3.35 -15.09
CA ARG A 147 -0.78 -4.17 -16.21
C ARG A 147 -0.09 -5.53 -16.24
N LEU A 148 1.23 -5.55 -16.04
CA LEU A 148 2.01 -6.78 -16.00
C LEU A 148 1.61 -7.65 -14.80
N ALA A 149 1.40 -7.04 -13.62
CA ALA A 149 0.97 -7.73 -12.41
C ALA A 149 -0.37 -8.43 -12.63
N TRP A 150 -1.33 -7.79 -13.32
CA TRP A 150 -2.58 -8.43 -13.68
C TRP A 150 -2.41 -9.59 -14.68
N LEU A 151 -1.62 -9.39 -15.74
CA LEU A 151 -1.37 -10.46 -16.73
C LEU A 151 -0.77 -11.71 -16.08
N LEU A 152 0.09 -11.55 -15.07
CA LEU A 152 0.65 -12.66 -14.29
C LEU A 152 -0.35 -13.25 -13.29
N ALA A 153 -1.27 -12.43 -12.79
CA ALA A 153 -2.25 -12.85 -11.78
C ALA A 153 -3.45 -13.58 -12.37
N LYS A 154 -3.95 -13.18 -13.55
CA LYS A 154 -5.29 -13.51 -14.05
C LYS A 154 -5.61 -15.00 -14.22
N GLU A 155 -4.60 -15.85 -14.41
CA GLU A 155 -4.80 -17.29 -14.61
C GLU A 155 -4.77 -18.11 -13.31
N HIS A 156 -4.39 -17.50 -12.17
CA HIS A 156 -4.15 -18.21 -10.92
C HIS A 156 -5.01 -17.65 -9.77
N PRO A 157 -5.97 -18.42 -9.21
CA PRO A 157 -6.92 -17.90 -8.23
C PRO A 157 -6.29 -17.24 -6.99
N GLN A 158 -5.21 -17.80 -6.46
CA GLN A 158 -4.51 -17.21 -5.31
C GLN A 158 -3.80 -15.89 -5.68
N THR A 159 -3.20 -15.82 -6.86
CA THR A 159 -2.53 -14.60 -7.34
C THR A 159 -3.54 -13.51 -7.68
N ARG A 160 -4.70 -13.87 -8.26
CA ARG A 160 -5.85 -12.96 -8.43
C ARG A 160 -6.31 -12.39 -7.10
N LEU A 161 -6.45 -13.24 -6.08
CA LEU A 161 -6.83 -12.80 -4.73
C LEU A 161 -5.85 -11.77 -4.19
N LEU A 162 -4.55 -12.02 -4.31
CA LEU A 162 -3.52 -11.07 -3.90
C LEU A 162 -3.58 -9.76 -4.68
N PHE A 163 -3.74 -9.83 -6.00
CA PHE A 163 -3.85 -8.67 -6.87
C PHE A 163 -5.03 -7.78 -6.45
N PHE A 164 -6.23 -8.34 -6.30
CA PHE A 164 -7.41 -7.58 -5.89
C PHE A 164 -7.30 -7.06 -4.46
N THR A 165 -6.69 -7.83 -3.55
CA THR A 165 -6.47 -7.37 -2.18
C THR A 165 -5.50 -6.19 -2.14
N ALA A 166 -4.47 -6.17 -2.99
CA ALA A 166 -3.53 -5.04 -3.08
C ALA A 166 -4.23 -3.73 -3.51
N GLN A 167 -5.25 -3.81 -4.38
CA GLN A 167 -6.01 -2.64 -4.81
C GLN A 167 -6.75 -1.94 -3.66
N LEU A 168 -7.02 -2.64 -2.55
CA LEU A 168 -7.63 -2.04 -1.37
C LEU A 168 -6.81 -0.85 -0.84
N LYS A 169 -5.49 -0.84 -1.04
CA LYS A 169 -4.61 0.25 -0.62
C LYS A 169 -5.06 1.59 -1.22
N SER A 170 -5.15 1.67 -2.55
CA SER A 170 -5.59 2.88 -3.26
C SER A 170 -7.05 3.24 -2.92
N LEU A 171 -7.94 2.23 -2.84
CA LEU A 171 -9.35 2.45 -2.53
C LEU A 171 -9.56 3.04 -1.13
N LEU A 172 -8.92 2.45 -0.11
CA LEU A 172 -9.06 2.89 1.28
C LEU A 172 -8.28 4.19 1.56
N LEU A 173 -7.18 4.44 0.85
CA LEU A 173 -6.52 5.74 0.83
C LEU A 173 -7.48 6.85 0.36
N ALA A 174 -8.24 6.61 -0.70
CA ALA A 174 -9.14 7.60 -1.30
C ALA A 174 -10.52 7.69 -0.64
N TRP A 175 -10.95 6.66 0.10
CA TRP A 175 -12.27 6.63 0.72
C TRP A 175 -12.58 7.86 1.61
N PRO A 176 -11.69 8.35 2.49
CA PRO A 176 -11.98 9.56 3.26
C PRO A 176 -12.15 10.82 2.40
N LEU A 177 -11.53 10.85 1.21
CA LEU A 177 -11.67 11.97 0.26
C LEU A 177 -13.04 11.93 -0.41
N GLU A 178 -13.52 10.74 -0.80
CA GLU A 178 -14.88 10.52 -1.32
C GLU A 178 -15.93 11.00 -0.32
N VAL A 179 -15.85 10.54 0.95
CA VAL A 179 -16.78 10.95 2.01
C VAL A 179 -16.76 12.46 2.24
N ALA A 180 -15.62 13.12 2.01
CA ALA A 180 -15.47 14.57 2.11
C ALA A 180 -15.92 15.33 0.84
N GLY A 181 -16.36 14.64 -0.21
CA GLY A 181 -16.75 15.23 -1.50
C GLY A 181 -15.59 15.80 -2.31
N LEU A 182 -14.37 15.30 -2.08
CA LEU A 182 -13.12 15.79 -2.70
C LEU A 182 -12.57 14.87 -3.79
N PHE A 183 -13.14 13.68 -3.95
CA PHE A 183 -12.70 12.67 -4.90
C PHE A 183 -13.94 11.96 -5.46
N HIS A 184 -13.79 11.32 -6.62
CA HIS A 184 -14.84 10.52 -7.25
C HIS A 184 -14.35 9.08 -7.40
N LEU A 185 -14.48 8.30 -6.34
CA LEU A 185 -13.86 6.99 -6.16
C LEU A 185 -14.29 5.99 -7.24
N GLU A 186 -15.59 5.92 -7.54
CA GLU A 186 -16.13 4.99 -8.55
C GLU A 186 -15.49 5.22 -9.92
N LYS A 187 -15.57 6.46 -10.43
CA LYS A 187 -14.98 6.84 -11.72
C LYS A 187 -13.47 6.62 -11.76
N SER A 188 -12.76 6.97 -10.69
CA SER A 188 -11.30 6.76 -10.63
C SER A 188 -10.97 5.27 -10.61
N THR A 189 -11.77 4.44 -9.93
CA THR A 189 -11.57 2.99 -9.87
C THR A 189 -11.78 2.34 -11.24
N GLU A 190 -12.80 2.77 -12.00
CA GLU A 190 -13.02 2.31 -13.37
C GLU A 190 -11.81 2.60 -14.26
N ALA A 191 -11.23 3.80 -14.15
CA ALA A 191 -10.02 4.16 -14.89
C ALA A 191 -8.78 3.38 -14.42
N MET A 192 -8.63 3.19 -13.10
CA MET A 192 -7.54 2.43 -12.50
C MET A 192 -7.53 0.97 -12.96
N LEU A 193 -8.70 0.39 -13.23
CA LEU A 193 -8.85 -1.02 -13.57
C LEU A 193 -9.26 -1.24 -15.03
N ASP A 194 -9.04 -0.25 -15.91
CA ASP A 194 -9.47 -0.26 -17.31
C ASP A 194 -8.86 -1.40 -18.16
N TYR A 195 -7.77 -1.98 -17.66
CA TYR A 195 -7.02 -3.06 -18.29
C TYR A 195 -7.46 -4.45 -17.85
N LEU A 196 -8.42 -4.56 -16.92
CA LEU A 196 -9.03 -5.82 -16.57
C LEU A 196 -9.98 -6.25 -17.69
N GLU A 197 -9.73 -7.42 -18.28
CA GLU A 197 -10.68 -8.01 -19.21
C GLU A 197 -11.98 -8.40 -18.46
N PRO A 198 -13.17 -8.25 -19.08
CA PRO A 198 -14.42 -8.70 -18.47
C PRO A 198 -14.33 -10.20 -18.11
N GLU A 199 -14.86 -10.59 -16.95
CA GLU A 199 -14.94 -12.01 -16.59
C GLU A 199 -15.76 -12.77 -17.65
N GLN A 200 -15.18 -13.83 -18.21
CA GLN A 200 -15.85 -14.75 -19.14
C GLN A 200 -16.69 -15.79 -18.39
#